data_AF-A0A7Y0XBH2-F1
#
_entry.id   AF-A0A7Y0XBH2-F1
#
_cell.length_a   1.000
_cell.length_b   1.000
_cell.length_c   1.000
_cell.angle_alpha   90.00
_cell.angle_beta   90.00
_cell.angle_gamma   90.00
#
_symmetry.space_group_name_H-M   'P 1'
#
loop_
_entity.id
_entity.type
_entity.pdbx_description
1 polymer ?
#
loop_
_entity_poly.entity_id
_entity_poly.type
_entity_poly.pdbx_seq_one_letter_code
_entity_poly.pdbx_strand_id
1 'polypeptide(L)'
;KLEIMLEHHFLDDSYGYRVGKSAHDAIEVTRRRCWQYDWVLEFDIKGLFDNIRHDLLMKAVRKHIQLAEESQSRDYQWVILYIER
;
A
#
# COMPACT_ATOMS: atom_id res chain seq x y z
N LYS A 1 -6.54 -12.59 -7.47
CA LYS A 1 -5.79 -12.17 -6.25
C LYS A 1 -5.57 -10.67 -6.39
N LEU A 2 -6.37 -9.85 -5.71
CA LEU A 2 -6.32 -8.39 -5.85
C LEU A 2 -4.93 -7.81 -5.51
N GLU A 3 -4.24 -8.40 -4.54
CA GLU A 3 -2.87 -8.05 -4.14
C GLU A 3 -1.89 -7.92 -5.33
N ILE A 4 -1.92 -8.85 -6.30
CA ILE A 4 -1.03 -8.84 -7.46
C ILE A 4 -1.35 -7.68 -8.40
N MET A 5 -2.64 -7.31 -8.49
CA MET A 5 -3.09 -6.17 -9.28
C MET A 5 -2.80 -4.84 -8.60
N LEU A 6 -2.65 -4.80 -7.29
CA LEU A 6 -2.26 -3.56 -6.62
C LEU A 6 -0.74 -3.39 -6.60
N GLU A 7 0.02 -4.49 -6.74
CA GLU A 7 1.48 -4.51 -6.62
C GLU A 7 2.18 -3.49 -7.52
N HIS A 8 1.69 -3.31 -8.75
CA HIS A 8 2.28 -2.38 -9.73
C HIS A 8 1.96 -0.90 -9.44
N HIS A 9 1.05 -0.60 -8.53
CA HIS A 9 0.76 0.76 -8.09
C HIS A 9 1.56 1.19 -6.86
N PHE A 10 2.18 0.26 -6.15
CA PHE A 10 2.99 0.59 -4.97
C PHE A 10 4.39 1.06 -5.38
N LEU A 11 4.92 2.02 -4.61
CA LEU A 11 6.30 2.46 -4.74
C LEU A 11 7.27 1.31 -4.40
N ASP A 12 8.41 1.25 -5.08
CA ASP A 12 9.42 0.21 -4.80
C ASP A 12 9.96 0.24 -3.36
N ASP A 13 9.97 1.44 -2.77
CA ASP A 13 10.37 1.76 -1.39
C ASP A 13 9.27 1.51 -0.35
N SER A 14 8.13 0.93 -0.74
CA SER A 14 7.08 0.50 0.19
C SER A 14 7.28 -0.98 0.55
N TYR A 15 7.49 -1.30 1.82
CA TYR A 15 7.84 -2.67 2.25
C TYR A 15 6.77 -3.35 3.13
N GLY A 16 5.84 -2.59 3.70
CA GLY A 16 4.84 -3.11 4.64
C GLY A 16 3.73 -3.88 3.93
N TYR A 17 3.29 -4.99 4.51
CA TYR A 17 2.11 -5.77 4.09
C TYR A 17 2.09 -6.20 2.61
N ARG A 18 3.25 -6.30 1.96
CA ARG A 18 3.39 -6.68 0.55
C ARG A 18 3.98 -8.07 0.39
N VAL A 19 3.52 -8.79 -0.63
CA VAL A 19 4.03 -10.12 -0.96
C VAL A 19 5.47 -9.98 -1.48
N GLY A 20 6.40 -10.75 -0.89
CA GLY A 20 7.80 -10.72 -1.31
C GLY A 20 8.59 -9.47 -0.87
N LYS A 21 8.04 -8.67 0.05
CA LYS A 21 8.75 -7.58 0.72
C LYS A 21 8.77 -7.82 2.23
N SER A 22 9.85 -7.41 2.88
CA SER A 22 10.07 -7.60 4.31
C SER A 22 10.69 -6.37 4.97
N ALA A 23 10.63 -6.34 6.30
CA ALA A 23 11.34 -5.33 7.09
C ALA A 23 12.86 -5.37 6.87
N HIS A 24 13.44 -6.53 6.57
CA HIS A 24 14.86 -6.66 6.28
C HIS A 24 15.24 -5.93 4.99
N ASP A 25 14.39 -6.01 3.95
CA ASP A 25 14.61 -5.28 2.70
C ASP A 25 14.60 -3.76 2.94
N ALA A 26 13.70 -3.27 3.79
CA ALA A 26 13.65 -1.86 4.18
C ALA A 26 14.93 -1.41 4.93
N ILE A 27 15.43 -2.26 5.83
CA ILE A 27 16.68 -1.99 6.58
C ILE A 27 17.88 -1.99 5.64
N GLU A 28 17.96 -2.91 4.68
CA GLU A 28 19.05 -2.96 3.71
C GLU A 28 19.13 -1.66 2.89
N VAL A 29 17.99 -1.18 2.40
CA VAL A 29 17.93 0.09 1.66
C VAL A 29 18.29 1.27 2.56
N THR A 30 17.73 1.32 3.77
CA THR A 30 18.04 2.36 4.76
C THR A 30 19.54 2.41 5.08
N ARG A 31 20.16 1.26 5.32
CA ARG A 31 21.60 1.14 5.61
C ARG A 31 22.44 1.78 4.50
N ARG A 32 22.12 1.52 3.22
CA ARG A 32 22.84 2.12 2.09
C ARG A 32 22.70 3.65 2.05
N ARG A 33 21.53 4.18 2.41
CA ARG A 33 21.24 5.63 2.43
C ARG A 33 21.92 6.35 3.59
N CYS A 34 22.04 5.71 4.76
CA CYS A 34 22.79 6.25 5.90
C CYS A 34 24.28 6.47 5.60
N TRP A 35 24.84 5.82 4.58
CA TRP A 35 26.22 6.10 4.11
C TRP A 35 26.32 7.30 3.16
N GLN A 36 25.19 7.85 2.72
CA GLN A 36 25.12 9.01 1.82
C GLN A 36 24.65 10.29 2.55
N TYR A 37 23.88 10.13 3.62
CA TYR A 37 23.29 11.24 4.37
C TYR A 37 23.45 11.01 5.88
N ASP A 38 23.91 12.03 6.59
CA ASP A 38 24.15 11.99 8.05
C ASP A 38 22.91 12.31 8.90
N TRP A 39 21.75 12.50 8.27
CA TRP A 39 20.49 12.85 8.94
C TRP A 39 19.34 11.95 8.47
N VAL A 40 18.35 11.78 9.33
CA VAL A 40 17.11 11.05 9.05
C VAL A 40 15.91 11.88 9.50
N LEU A 41 14.84 11.85 8.71
CA LEU A 41 13.54 12.35 9.13
C LEU A 41 12.65 11.17 9.49
N GLU A 42 12.46 10.96 10.79
CA GLU A 42 11.57 9.95 11.34
C GLU A 42 10.18 10.55 11.54
N PHE A 43 9.16 9.88 11.00
CA PHE A 43 7.76 10.25 11.22
C PHE A 43 6.89 8.99 11.32
N ASP A 44 5.84 9.08 12.14
CA ASP A 44 4.83 8.04 12.33
C ASP A 44 3.42 8.65 12.35
N ILE A 45 2.42 7.88 11.91
CA ILE A 45 1.03 8.29 11.93
C ILE A 45 0.33 7.59 13.09
N LYS A 46 0.02 8.34 14.14
CA LYS A 46 -0.68 7.84 15.31
C LYS A 46 -2.07 7.31 14.96
N GLY A 47 -2.31 6.03 15.26
CA GLY A 47 -3.63 5.40 15.08
C GLY A 47 -4.11 5.47 13.63
N LEU A 48 -3.26 5.11 12.66
CA LEU A 48 -3.57 5.19 11.23
C LEU A 48 -4.95 4.61 10.89
N PHE A 49 -5.27 3.41 11.36
CA PHE A 49 -6.53 2.74 11.04
C PHE A 49 -7.75 3.37 11.74
N ASP A 50 -7.56 3.98 12.91
CA ASP A 50 -8.63 4.66 13.65
C ASP A 50 -8.93 6.05 13.04
N ASN A 51 -7.91 6.70 12.48
CA ASN A 51 -7.97 8.09 12.03
C ASN A 51 -8.02 8.24 10.50
N ILE A 52 -7.97 7.14 9.73
CA ILE A 52 -8.08 7.22 8.28
C ILE A 52 -9.48 7.67 7.87
N ARG A 53 -9.54 8.74 7.07
CA ARG A 53 -10.80 9.22 6.50
C ARG A 53 -11.39 8.17 5.56
N HIS A 54 -12.43 7.50 6.03
CA HIS A 54 -13.07 6.38 5.32
C HIS A 54 -13.58 6.78 3.92
N ASP A 55 -14.07 8.01 3.76
CA ASP A 55 -14.54 8.51 2.47
C ASP A 55 -13.41 8.61 1.42
N LEU A 56 -12.20 8.99 1.85
CA LEU A 56 -11.02 9.05 0.97
C LEU A 56 -10.46 7.65 0.69
N LEU A 57 -10.46 6.77 1.70
CA LEU A 57 -10.09 5.37 1.54
C LEU A 57 -10.98 4.69 0.49
N MET A 58 -12.31 4.85 0.61
CA MET A 58 -13.25 4.24 -0.33
C MET A 58 -13.12 4.78 -1.75
N LYS A 59 -12.77 6.07 -1.93
CA LYS A 59 -12.45 6.62 -3.25
C LYS A 59 -11.24 5.93 -3.88
N ALA A 60 -10.19 5.68 -3.11
CA ALA A 60 -9.01 4.97 -3.59
C ALA A 60 -9.33 3.50 -3.93
N VAL A 61 -10.02 2.79 -3.04
CA VAL A 61 -10.43 1.39 -3.24
C VAL A 61 -11.25 1.23 -4.52
N ARG A 62 -12.29 2.06 -4.71
CA ARG A 62 -13.16 1.99 -5.90
C ARG A 62 -12.37 2.24 -7.19
N LYS A 63 -11.47 3.24 -7.19
CA LYS A 63 -10.61 3.55 -8.34
C LYS A 63 -9.74 2.35 -8.74
N HIS A 64 -9.08 1.71 -7.78
CA HIS A 64 -8.16 0.61 -8.09
C HIS A 64 -8.89 -0.70 -8.44
N ILE A 65 -10.08 -0.92 -7.87
CA ILE A 65 -10.93 -2.06 -8.29
C ILE A 65 -11.34 -1.87 -9.75
N GLN A 66 -11.87 -0.72 -10.14
CA GLN A 66 -12.23 -0.46 -11.53
C GLN A 66 -11.08 -0.74 -12.49
N LEU A 67 -9.87 -0.23 -12.19
CA LEU A 67 -8.67 -0.49 -13.01
C LEU A 67 -8.30 -1.98 -13.08
N ALA A 68 -8.47 -2.71 -11.97
CA ALA A 68 -8.19 -4.14 -11.91
C ALA A 68 -9.20 -4.96 -12.72
N GLU A 69 -10.48 -4.59 -12.70
CA GLU A 69 -11.56 -5.25 -13.46
C GLU A 69 -11.39 -5.05 -14.97
N GLU A 70 -11.05 -3.82 -15.39
CA GLU A 70 -10.74 -3.47 -16.78
C GLU A 70 -9.56 -4.29 -17.35
N SER A 71 -8.57 -4.61 -16.50
CA SER A 71 -7.35 -5.29 -16.92
C SER A 71 -7.46 -6.82 -16.98
N GLN A 72 -8.35 -7.44 -16.20
CA GLN A 72 -8.38 -8.91 -16.03
C GLN A 72 -9.77 -9.56 -16.18
N SER A 73 -10.83 -8.82 -16.51
CA SER A 73 -12.20 -9.35 -16.67
C SER A 73 -12.64 -10.24 -15.49
N ARG A 74 -12.29 -9.84 -14.27
CA ARG A 74 -12.68 -10.51 -13.02
C ARG A 74 -13.41 -9.52 -12.12
N ASP A 75 -14.42 -9.99 -11.40
CA ASP A 75 -15.22 -9.20 -10.47
C ASP A 75 -14.57 -9.12 -9.08
N TYR A 76 -14.37 -7.90 -8.59
CA TYR A 76 -13.83 -7.60 -7.27
C TYR A 76 -14.79 -6.75 -6.40
N GLN A 77 -16.06 -6.62 -6.80
CA GLN A 77 -17.07 -5.82 -6.09
C GLN A 77 -17.26 -6.24 -4.62
N TRP A 78 -17.03 -7.51 -4.30
CA TRP A 78 -17.09 -8.01 -2.92
C TRP A 78 -16.12 -7.29 -1.97
N VAL A 79 -15.01 -6.76 -2.48
CA VAL A 79 -14.01 -6.03 -1.68
C VAL A 79 -14.58 -4.70 -1.17
N ILE A 80 -15.34 -3.99 -2.01
CA ILE A 80 -16.05 -2.77 -1.60
C ILE A 80 -17.03 -3.10 -0.48
N LEU A 81 -17.83 -4.15 -0.67
CA LEU A 81 -18.81 -4.58 0.33
C LEU A 81 -18.18 -5.06 1.64
N TYR A 82 -16.93 -5.56 1.58
CA TYR A 82 -16.19 -5.99 2.76
C TYR A 82 -15.63 -4.80 3.55
N ILE A 83 -15.12 -3.78 2.86
CA ILE A 83 -14.47 -2.62 3.49
C ILE A 83 -15.50 -1.59 3.99
N GLU A 84 -16.67 -1.46 3.35
CA GLU A 84 -17.71 -0.52 3.78
C GLU A 84 -18.48 -0.94 5.05
N ARG A 85 -18.24 -2.14 5.58
CA ARG A 85 -18.87 -2.61 6.82
C ARG A 85 -18.24 -1.97 8.04
#